data_AF-A0A4U2MQC4-F1
#
_entry.id   AF-A0A4U2MQC4-F1
#
_cell.length_a   1.000
_cell.length_b   1.000
_cell.length_c   1.000
_cell.angle_alpha   90.00
_cell.angle_beta   90.00
_cell.angle_gamma   90.00
#
_symmetry.space_group_name_H-M   'P 1'
#
loop_
_entity.id
_entity.type
_entity.pdbx_description
1 polymer ?
#
loop_
_entity_poly.entity_id
_entity_poly.type
_entity_poly.pdbx_seq_one_letter_code
_entity_poly.pdbx_strand_id
1 'polypeptide(L)'
;MNDIEFYVYHVVTRKKMKIGQIIHFDKNQTNTLYRFFFEREQLNSSGEDGIKIINNHYKNEELHIKNENAKVVMSYIDQTIRTVRETIVEMVRLQKFPEYPSRLSCLYAAKSYEDALKWKALFDSYNREVLQIVKLRVIGHCFEGDGNLLPKEDGIPFSQKIEQAREYWKGTVNTELPELLINGKIEVVEITDDFSKIHI
;
A
#
# COMPACT_ATOMS: atom_id res chain seq x y z
N MET A 1 -24.33 -6.86 -0.53
CA MET A 1 -24.43 -5.44 -0.89
C MET A 1 -24.30 -5.33 -2.39
N ASN A 2 -25.01 -4.38 -3.01
CA ASN A 2 -24.95 -4.20 -4.46
C ASN A 2 -23.75 -3.32 -4.79
N ASP A 3 -22.99 -3.70 -5.82
CA ASP A 3 -21.88 -2.90 -6.32
C ASP A 3 -22.40 -1.54 -6.82
N ILE A 4 -21.63 -0.48 -6.56
CA ILE A 4 -21.90 0.86 -7.06
C ILE A 4 -21.01 1.17 -8.27
N GLU A 5 -21.51 2.00 -9.17
CA GLU A 5 -20.75 2.51 -10.32
C GLU A 5 -20.27 3.94 -10.05
N PHE A 6 -18.97 4.19 -10.20
CA PHE A 6 -18.38 5.51 -9.96
C PHE A 6 -17.07 5.72 -10.75
N TYR A 7 -16.61 6.98 -10.81
CA TYR A 7 -15.35 7.36 -11.47
C TYR A 7 -14.32 7.86 -10.47
N VAL A 8 -13.05 7.50 -10.71
CA VAL A 8 -11.89 7.91 -9.91
C VAL A 8 -10.67 8.11 -10.79
N TYR A 9 -9.58 8.62 -10.22
CA TYR A 9 -8.32 8.84 -10.92
C TYR A 9 -7.21 7.99 -10.32
N HIS A 10 -6.26 7.56 -11.15
CA HIS A 10 -5.13 6.74 -10.70
C HIS A 10 -3.81 7.25 -11.27
N VAL A 11 -2.81 7.35 -10.40
CA VAL A 11 -1.44 7.74 -10.73
C VAL A 11 -0.64 6.48 -11.07
N VAL A 12 -0.31 6.30 -12.35
CA VAL A 12 0.39 5.14 -12.88
C VAL A 12 1.90 5.33 -12.75
N THR A 13 2.60 4.42 -12.08
CA THR A 13 4.06 4.51 -11.84
C THR A 13 4.88 3.31 -12.32
N ARG A 14 4.23 2.17 -12.61
CA ARG A 14 4.94 0.93 -12.94
C ARG A 14 4.94 0.62 -14.43
N LYS A 15 3.75 0.44 -14.99
CA LYS A 15 3.54 0.08 -16.39
C LYS A 15 2.36 0.87 -16.89
N LYS A 16 2.54 1.52 -18.05
CA LYS A 16 1.47 2.26 -18.71
C LYS A 16 0.22 1.42 -18.86
N MET A 17 -0.91 2.07 -18.63
CA MET A 17 -2.23 1.51 -18.86
C MET A 17 -2.75 1.88 -20.25
N LYS A 18 -3.77 1.16 -20.71
CA LYS A 18 -4.44 1.39 -22.00
C LYS A 18 -5.92 1.60 -21.78
N ILE A 19 -6.55 2.43 -22.59
CA ILE A 19 -8.02 2.57 -22.60
C ILE A 19 -8.66 1.20 -22.88
N GLY A 20 -9.71 0.87 -22.13
CA GLY A 20 -10.39 -0.43 -22.15
C GLY A 20 -9.67 -1.54 -21.35
N GLN A 21 -8.51 -1.25 -20.73
CA GLN A 21 -7.86 -2.21 -19.83
C GLN A 21 -8.74 -2.46 -18.61
N ILE A 22 -8.98 -3.73 -18.30
CA ILE A 22 -9.75 -4.16 -17.13
C ILE A 22 -8.80 -4.67 -16.05
N ILE A 23 -9.02 -4.22 -14.81
CA ILE A 23 -8.31 -4.64 -13.60
C ILE A 23 -9.37 -5.22 -12.65
N HIS A 24 -9.05 -6.36 -12.05
CA HIS A 24 -9.95 -7.10 -11.17
C HIS A 24 -9.41 -7.16 -9.74
N PHE A 25 -10.23 -6.73 -8.78
CA PHE A 25 -10.07 -6.91 -7.34
C PHE A 25 -11.36 -7.46 -6.71
N ASP A 26 -12.03 -8.37 -7.44
CA ASP A 26 -13.31 -9.01 -7.10
C ASP A 26 -13.19 -10.53 -6.90
N LYS A 27 -12.01 -11.12 -7.12
CA LYS A 27 -11.75 -12.57 -7.08
C LYS A 27 -10.48 -12.89 -6.28
N ASN A 28 -10.35 -12.30 -5.10
CA ASN A 28 -9.26 -12.56 -4.15
C ASN A 28 -7.85 -12.27 -4.70
N GLN A 29 -7.71 -11.33 -5.64
CA GLN A 29 -6.41 -10.96 -6.18
C GLN A 29 -5.59 -10.13 -5.17
N THR A 30 -4.33 -10.49 -4.95
CA THR A 30 -3.43 -9.68 -4.13
C THR A 30 -2.80 -8.55 -4.95
N ASN A 31 -2.68 -7.38 -4.33
CA ASN A 31 -2.07 -6.22 -4.96
C ASN A 31 -0.54 -6.20 -4.78
N THR A 32 0.10 -5.18 -5.34
CA THR A 32 1.56 -5.00 -5.25
C THR A 32 2.06 -4.85 -3.82
N LEU A 33 1.29 -4.19 -2.96
CA LEU A 33 1.67 -3.95 -1.57
C LEU A 33 1.75 -5.27 -0.81
N TYR A 34 0.76 -6.17 -1.01
CA TYR A 34 0.79 -7.52 -0.47
C TYR A 34 2.09 -8.25 -0.89
N ARG A 35 2.38 -8.32 -2.19
CA ARG A 35 3.56 -9.05 -2.70
C ARG A 35 4.87 -8.48 -2.15
N PHE A 36 4.96 -7.17 -1.99
CA PHE A 36 6.18 -6.53 -1.49
C PHE A 36 6.42 -6.79 0.00
N PHE A 37 5.37 -6.77 0.84
CA PHE A 37 5.54 -6.91 2.28
C PHE A 37 5.38 -8.36 2.78
N PHE A 38 4.46 -9.13 2.20
CA PHE A 38 4.12 -10.47 2.68
C PHE A 38 4.86 -11.61 1.96
N GLU A 39 5.21 -11.45 0.68
CA GLU A 39 5.84 -12.54 -0.10
C GLU A 39 7.35 -12.37 -0.28
N ARG A 40 7.87 -11.14 -0.22
CA ARG A 40 9.30 -10.88 -0.40
C ARG A 40 10.09 -11.31 0.83
N GLU A 41 11.23 -11.98 0.63
CA GLU A 41 12.15 -12.32 1.71
C GLU A 41 13.40 -11.42 1.71
N GLN A 42 14.01 -11.26 2.88
CA GLN A 42 15.29 -10.60 3.08
C GLN A 42 16.25 -11.62 3.68
N LEU A 43 17.20 -12.12 2.88
CA LEU A 43 18.16 -13.15 3.28
C LEU A 43 19.59 -12.66 3.03
N ASN A 44 20.54 -13.13 3.83
CA ASN A 44 21.96 -13.00 3.51
C ASN A 44 22.40 -14.06 2.49
N SER A 45 23.65 -13.97 2.02
CA SER A 45 24.29 -14.92 1.12
C SER A 45 24.30 -16.40 1.61
N SER A 46 24.09 -16.63 2.91
CA SER A 46 23.98 -17.96 3.53
C SER A 46 22.53 -18.44 3.70
N GLY A 47 21.55 -17.68 3.19
CA GLY A 47 20.12 -18.00 3.30
C GLY A 47 19.52 -17.79 4.68
N GLU A 48 20.10 -16.90 5.50
CA GLU A 48 19.58 -16.58 6.83
C GLU A 48 18.75 -15.29 6.81
N ASP A 49 17.58 -15.34 7.43
CA ASP A 49 16.73 -14.17 7.68
C ASP A 49 17.19 -13.35 8.89
N GLY A 50 16.54 -12.20 9.10
CA GLY A 50 16.87 -11.30 10.20
C GLY A 50 16.74 -11.91 11.59
N ILE A 51 15.74 -12.79 11.83
CA ILE A 51 15.56 -13.45 13.14
C ILE A 51 16.68 -14.43 13.40
N LYS A 52 17.02 -15.26 12.40
CA LYS A 52 18.11 -16.22 12.51
C LYS A 52 19.46 -15.52 12.74
N ILE A 53 19.73 -14.44 12.01
CA ILE A 53 20.93 -13.63 12.20
C ILE A 53 20.99 -13.05 13.62
N ILE A 54 19.91 -12.43 14.13
CA ILE A 54 19.88 -11.87 15.49
C ILE A 54 20.17 -12.96 16.53
N ASN A 55 19.47 -14.08 16.45
CA ASN A 55 19.64 -15.18 17.43
C ASN A 55 21.04 -15.78 17.39
N ASN A 56 21.64 -15.93 16.22
CA ASN A 56 23.00 -16.47 16.06
C ASN A 56 24.08 -15.50 16.56
N HIS A 57 23.79 -14.19 16.58
CA HIS A 57 24.73 -13.14 16.97
C HIS A 57 24.53 -12.59 18.38
N TYR A 58 23.42 -12.93 19.06
CA TYR A 58 23.22 -12.59 20.47
C TYR A 58 23.96 -13.59 21.36
N LYS A 59 25.10 -13.18 21.93
CA LYS A 59 25.96 -14.04 22.76
C LYS A 59 26.51 -13.23 23.93
N ASN A 60 26.56 -13.86 25.11
CA ASN A 60 27.08 -13.24 26.34
C ASN A 60 26.46 -11.85 26.58
N GLU A 61 25.13 -11.74 26.40
CA GLU A 61 24.35 -10.50 26.56
C GLU A 61 24.69 -9.37 25.57
N GLU A 62 25.49 -9.64 24.53
CA GLU A 62 25.88 -8.67 23.51
C GLU A 62 25.33 -9.03 22.12
N LEU A 63 25.04 -8.02 21.29
CA LEU A 63 24.60 -8.18 19.91
C LEU A 63 25.50 -7.39 18.95
N HIS A 64 26.40 -8.11 18.25
CA HIS A 64 27.31 -7.51 17.28
C HIS A 64 27.05 -8.03 15.87
N ILE A 65 26.39 -7.21 15.04
CA ILE A 65 26.03 -7.54 13.65
C ILE A 65 26.66 -6.51 12.72
N LYS A 66 27.33 -6.96 11.65
CA LYS A 66 28.08 -6.10 10.71
C LYS A 66 27.75 -6.45 9.27
N ASN A 67 28.13 -5.56 8.34
CA ASN A 67 28.12 -5.79 6.89
C ASN A 67 26.75 -6.24 6.35
N GLU A 68 26.74 -7.27 5.50
CA GLU A 68 25.52 -7.83 4.89
C GLU A 68 24.48 -8.22 5.94
N ASN A 69 24.89 -8.88 7.03
CA ASN A 69 23.98 -9.30 8.10
C ASN A 69 23.26 -8.11 8.74
N ALA A 70 23.96 -6.97 8.93
CA ALA A 70 23.34 -5.77 9.47
C ALA A 70 22.29 -5.20 8.49
N LYS A 71 22.60 -5.18 7.18
CA LYS A 71 21.67 -4.73 6.14
C LYS A 71 20.41 -5.60 6.08
N VAL A 72 20.58 -6.92 6.16
CA VAL A 72 19.47 -7.89 6.14
C VAL A 72 18.59 -7.69 7.37
N VAL A 73 19.16 -7.59 8.57
CA VAL A 73 18.40 -7.33 9.80
C VAL A 73 17.61 -6.03 9.74
N MET A 74 18.23 -4.93 9.28
CA MET A 74 17.53 -3.66 9.16
C MET A 74 16.39 -3.71 8.14
N SER A 75 16.62 -4.36 6.99
CA SER A 75 15.59 -4.53 5.96
C SER A 75 14.46 -5.45 6.42
N TYR A 76 14.80 -6.50 7.19
CA TYR A 76 13.83 -7.41 7.79
C TYR A 76 12.94 -6.67 8.80
N ILE A 77 13.50 -5.87 9.70
CA ILE A 77 12.74 -5.08 10.69
C ILE A 77 11.82 -4.09 9.97
N ASP A 78 12.35 -3.35 8.99
CA ASP A 78 11.62 -2.36 8.20
C ASP A 78 10.42 -2.97 7.45
N GLN A 79 10.63 -4.12 6.81
CA GLN A 79 9.56 -4.84 6.11
C GLN A 79 8.57 -5.47 7.09
N THR A 80 9.04 -6.06 8.19
CA THR A 80 8.20 -6.76 9.17
C THR A 80 7.24 -5.81 9.86
N ILE A 81 7.70 -4.62 10.30
CA ILE A 81 6.81 -3.67 10.99
C ILE A 81 5.70 -3.16 10.06
N ARG A 82 5.99 -2.99 8.76
CA ARG A 82 4.97 -2.64 7.75
C ARG A 82 4.02 -3.81 7.47
N THR A 83 4.52 -5.03 7.45
CA THR A 83 3.69 -6.24 7.33
C THR A 83 2.73 -6.38 8.51
N VAL A 84 3.23 -6.14 9.74
CA VAL A 84 2.43 -6.09 10.96
C VAL A 84 1.35 -5.01 10.88
N ARG A 85 1.70 -3.79 10.44
CA ARG A 85 0.73 -2.71 10.21
C ARG A 85 -0.43 -3.18 9.34
N GLU A 86 -0.13 -3.71 8.16
CA GLU A 86 -1.17 -4.11 7.20
C GLU A 86 -1.97 -5.32 7.70
N THR A 87 -1.34 -6.24 8.43
CA THR A 87 -2.03 -7.39 9.07
C THR A 87 -3.03 -6.93 10.13
N ILE A 88 -2.62 -6.01 11.02
CA ILE A 88 -3.49 -5.45 12.07
C ILE A 88 -4.63 -4.66 11.44
N VAL A 89 -4.33 -3.85 10.42
CA VAL A 89 -5.35 -3.04 9.72
C VAL A 89 -6.37 -3.95 9.04
N GLU A 90 -5.95 -5.02 8.37
CA GLU A 90 -6.86 -5.99 7.76
C GLU A 90 -7.68 -6.76 8.81
N MET A 91 -7.05 -7.18 9.92
CA MET A 91 -7.75 -7.83 11.02
C MET A 91 -8.89 -6.95 11.58
N VAL A 92 -8.64 -5.66 11.79
CA VAL A 92 -9.67 -4.72 12.26
C VAL A 92 -10.76 -4.53 11.22
N ARG A 93 -10.40 -4.43 9.93
CA ARG A 93 -11.37 -4.33 8.82
C ARG A 93 -12.33 -5.53 8.84
N LEU A 94 -11.80 -6.74 8.89
CA LEU A 94 -12.59 -7.97 8.93
C LEU A 94 -13.55 -8.04 10.13
N GLN A 95 -13.13 -7.50 11.28
CA GLN A 95 -13.94 -7.53 12.51
C GLN A 95 -15.05 -6.48 12.55
N LYS A 96 -14.83 -5.30 11.98
CA LYS A 96 -15.69 -4.12 12.22
C LYS A 96 -16.19 -3.41 10.97
N PHE A 97 -15.49 -3.56 9.86
CA PHE A 97 -15.76 -2.85 8.60
C PHE A 97 -15.61 -3.79 7.38
N PRO A 98 -16.22 -4.99 7.41
CA PRO A 98 -16.01 -6.01 6.38
C PRO A 98 -16.45 -5.56 4.97
N GLU A 99 -17.28 -4.53 4.87
CA GLU A 99 -17.77 -3.92 3.63
C GLU A 99 -16.72 -3.10 2.87
N TYR A 100 -15.68 -2.60 3.54
CA TYR A 100 -14.65 -1.79 2.88
C TYR A 100 -13.65 -2.63 2.10
N PRO A 101 -13.08 -2.10 0.99
CA PRO A 101 -11.99 -2.75 0.27
C PRO A 101 -10.80 -3.05 1.19
N SER A 102 -10.21 -4.25 1.05
CA SER A 102 -8.96 -4.57 1.73
C SER A 102 -7.78 -3.83 1.10
N ARG A 103 -6.91 -3.22 1.91
CA ARG A 103 -5.62 -2.66 1.47
C ARG A 103 -4.70 -3.69 0.81
N LEU A 104 -4.91 -4.98 1.07
CA LEU A 104 -4.16 -6.09 0.48
C LEU A 104 -4.70 -6.53 -0.89
N SER A 105 -5.91 -6.08 -1.24
CA SER A 105 -6.66 -6.47 -2.44
C SER A 105 -7.49 -5.28 -2.96
N CYS A 106 -6.82 -4.15 -3.19
CA CYS A 106 -7.41 -2.96 -3.79
C CYS A 106 -6.45 -2.29 -4.78
N LEU A 107 -6.99 -1.36 -5.57
CA LEU A 107 -6.21 -0.33 -6.22
C LEU A 107 -6.25 0.95 -5.38
N TYR A 108 -5.13 1.67 -5.33
CA TYR A 108 -5.06 3.00 -4.71
C TYR A 108 -5.38 4.07 -5.75
N ALA A 109 -6.30 4.97 -5.43
CA ALA A 109 -6.81 5.97 -6.34
C ALA A 109 -6.95 7.33 -5.64
N ALA A 110 -7.33 8.33 -6.42
CA ALA A 110 -7.69 9.67 -6.01
C ALA A 110 -9.16 9.92 -6.40
N LYS A 111 -9.88 10.64 -5.54
CA LYS A 111 -11.31 10.93 -5.74
C LYS A 111 -11.56 11.87 -6.91
N SER A 112 -10.66 12.84 -7.10
CA SER A 112 -10.71 13.82 -8.18
C SER A 112 -9.40 13.88 -8.94
N TYR A 113 -9.43 14.52 -10.11
CA TYR A 113 -8.23 14.80 -10.90
C TYR A 113 -7.28 15.76 -10.15
N GLU A 114 -7.83 16.74 -9.44
CA GLU A 114 -7.04 17.66 -8.61
C GLU A 114 -6.27 16.92 -7.52
N ASP A 115 -6.90 15.96 -6.85
CA ASP A 115 -6.24 15.12 -5.85
C ASP A 115 -5.16 14.24 -6.50
N ALA A 116 -5.39 13.73 -7.72
CA ALA A 116 -4.38 12.99 -8.46
C ALA A 116 -3.16 13.85 -8.79
N LEU A 117 -3.34 15.14 -9.10
CA LEU A 117 -2.24 16.09 -9.30
C LEU A 117 -1.46 16.36 -8.01
N LYS A 118 -2.15 16.50 -6.86
CA LYS A 118 -1.49 16.62 -5.56
C LYS A 118 -0.66 15.37 -5.23
N TRP A 119 -1.22 14.18 -5.48
CA TRP A 119 -0.50 12.91 -5.35
C TRP A 119 0.71 12.84 -6.29
N LYS A 120 0.57 13.27 -7.54
CA LYS A 120 1.69 13.34 -8.50
C LYS A 120 2.81 14.23 -7.98
N ALA A 121 2.49 15.45 -7.52
CA ALA A 121 3.48 16.39 -6.98
C ALA A 121 4.21 15.78 -5.77
N LEU A 122 3.50 15.06 -4.90
CA LEU A 122 4.12 14.32 -3.80
C LEU A 122 5.08 13.25 -4.34
N PHE A 123 4.67 12.45 -5.33
CA PHE A 123 5.55 11.42 -5.92
C PHE A 123 6.81 12.02 -6.55
N ASP A 124 6.68 13.13 -7.28
CA ASP A 124 7.80 13.86 -7.86
C ASP A 124 8.79 14.33 -6.77
N SER A 125 8.29 14.82 -5.63
CA SER A 125 9.12 15.26 -4.49
C SER A 125 9.97 14.13 -3.87
N TYR A 126 9.53 12.88 -4.02
CA TYR A 126 10.25 11.68 -3.62
C TYR A 126 11.04 11.02 -4.76
N ASN A 127 11.23 11.70 -5.90
CA ASN A 127 11.88 11.17 -7.11
C ASN A 127 11.25 9.86 -7.62
N ARG A 128 9.93 9.71 -7.47
CA ARG A 128 9.18 8.55 -7.97
C ARG A 128 8.56 8.91 -9.32
N GLU A 129 9.04 8.27 -10.38
CA GLU A 129 8.54 8.52 -11.74
C GLU A 129 7.04 8.20 -11.86
N VAL A 130 6.29 9.17 -12.37
CA VAL A 130 4.88 9.03 -12.76
C VAL A 130 4.81 8.93 -14.28
N LEU A 131 4.20 7.85 -14.77
CA LEU A 131 4.06 7.58 -16.21
C LEU A 131 2.79 8.21 -16.78
N GLN A 132 1.67 8.09 -16.08
CA GLN A 132 0.35 8.55 -16.54
C GLN A 132 -0.55 8.92 -15.36
N ILE A 133 -1.53 9.79 -15.62
CA ILE A 133 -2.76 9.86 -14.82
C ILE A 133 -3.90 9.35 -15.69
N VAL A 134 -4.68 8.41 -15.15
CA VAL A 134 -5.79 7.78 -15.87
C VAL A 134 -7.10 7.93 -15.10
N LYS A 135 -8.21 8.04 -15.84
CA LYS A 135 -9.56 7.96 -15.28
C LYS A 135 -10.05 6.53 -15.33
N LEU A 136 -10.62 6.09 -14.22
CA LEU A 136 -11.12 4.74 -14.03
C LEU A 136 -12.63 4.77 -13.82
N ARG A 137 -13.34 3.85 -14.48
CA ARG A 137 -14.72 3.48 -14.15
C ARG A 137 -14.67 2.25 -13.26
N VAL A 138 -15.33 2.31 -12.11
CA VAL A 138 -15.33 1.24 -11.12
C VAL A 138 -16.74 0.73 -10.93
N ILE A 139 -16.90 -0.58 -10.93
CA ILE A 139 -18.10 -1.29 -10.47
C ILE A 139 -17.67 -2.11 -9.26
N GLY A 140 -17.95 -1.62 -8.05
CA GLY A 140 -17.46 -2.19 -6.80
C GLY A 140 -17.69 -1.27 -5.61
N HIS A 141 -16.73 -1.25 -4.67
CA HIS A 141 -16.80 -0.43 -3.45
C HIS A 141 -15.57 0.48 -3.33
N CYS A 142 -15.68 1.51 -2.51
CA CYS A 142 -14.58 2.39 -2.15
C CYS A 142 -14.51 2.68 -0.65
N PHE A 143 -13.34 3.12 -0.21
CA PHE A 143 -13.10 3.67 1.12
C PHE A 143 -12.15 4.86 1.03
N GLU A 144 -12.52 5.96 1.67
CA GLU A 144 -11.71 7.19 1.75
C GLU A 144 -11.01 7.23 3.11
N GLY A 145 -9.69 7.04 3.09
CA GLY A 145 -8.87 6.93 4.30
C GLY A 145 -7.85 8.06 4.44
N ASP A 146 -7.47 8.33 5.68
CA ASP A 146 -6.32 9.18 6.01
C ASP A 146 -5.11 8.31 6.35
N GLY A 147 -4.11 8.29 5.47
CA GLY A 147 -2.86 7.55 5.70
C GLY A 147 -2.13 7.96 6.99
N ASN A 148 -2.39 9.15 7.53
CA ASN A 148 -1.81 9.60 8.79
C ASN A 148 -2.38 8.87 10.02
N LEU A 149 -3.56 8.25 9.91
CA LEU A 149 -4.16 7.48 10.99
C LEU A 149 -3.70 6.02 11.02
N LEU A 150 -3.03 5.54 9.98
CA LEU A 150 -2.48 4.19 9.96
C LEU A 150 -1.48 3.99 11.11
N PRO A 151 -1.39 2.77 11.66
CA PRO A 151 -0.38 2.45 12.64
C PRO A 151 1.03 2.76 12.13
N LYS A 152 1.82 3.41 12.98
CA LYS A 152 3.16 3.88 12.63
C LYS A 152 4.18 2.74 12.68
N GLU A 153 5.33 3.00 12.10
CA GLU A 153 6.47 2.07 12.01
C GLU A 153 7.34 2.12 13.29
N ASP A 154 6.69 2.32 14.43
CA ASP A 154 7.28 2.38 15.77
C ASP A 154 7.05 1.08 16.57
N GLY A 155 7.73 0.95 17.71
CA GLY A 155 7.69 -0.22 18.58
C GLY A 155 6.58 -0.22 19.63
N ILE A 156 5.51 0.57 19.46
CA ILE A 156 4.41 0.61 20.46
C ILE A 156 3.65 -0.73 20.50
N PRO A 157 2.98 -1.06 21.62
CA PRO A 157 2.22 -2.30 21.73
C PRO A 157 1.15 -2.47 20.65
N PHE A 158 0.92 -3.71 20.22
CA PHE A 158 -0.06 -4.00 19.16
C PHE A 158 -1.49 -3.61 19.54
N SER A 159 -1.85 -3.62 20.82
CA SER A 159 -3.14 -3.11 21.30
C SER A 159 -3.36 -1.64 20.92
N GLN A 160 -2.32 -0.81 20.97
CA GLN A 160 -2.41 0.60 20.55
C GLN A 160 -2.48 0.72 19.01
N LYS A 161 -1.74 -0.12 18.29
CA LYS A 161 -1.84 -0.21 16.82
C LYS A 161 -3.23 -0.64 16.36
N ILE A 162 -3.90 -1.53 17.10
CA ILE A 162 -5.29 -1.93 16.84
C ILE A 162 -6.25 -0.73 16.97
N GLU A 163 -6.07 0.12 17.98
CA GLU A 163 -6.89 1.34 18.11
C GLU A 163 -6.59 2.35 16.99
N GLN A 164 -5.33 2.54 16.60
CA GLN A 164 -4.99 3.36 15.42
C GLN A 164 -5.67 2.84 14.14
N ALA A 165 -5.65 1.53 13.91
CA ALA A 165 -6.34 0.92 12.78
C ALA A 165 -7.87 1.11 12.83
N ARG A 166 -8.47 1.15 14.03
CA ARG A 166 -9.91 1.47 14.17
C ARG A 166 -10.19 2.91 13.81
N GLU A 167 -9.34 3.85 14.21
CA GLU A 167 -9.49 5.26 13.83
C GLU A 167 -9.31 5.44 12.31
N TYR A 168 -8.36 4.74 11.69
CA TYR A 168 -8.23 4.73 10.23
C TYR A 168 -9.55 4.31 9.56
N TRP A 169 -10.12 3.15 9.94
CA TRP A 169 -11.33 2.63 9.29
C TRP A 169 -12.63 3.38 9.62
N LYS A 170 -12.69 4.13 10.72
CA LYS A 170 -13.81 5.05 10.96
C LYS A 170 -13.89 6.15 9.88
N GLY A 171 -12.80 6.39 9.17
CA GLY A 171 -12.69 7.44 8.16
C GLY A 171 -12.58 8.83 8.76
N THR A 172 -12.22 9.80 7.91
CA THR A 172 -12.17 11.22 8.26
C THR A 172 -13.00 12.01 7.27
N VAL A 173 -13.60 13.10 7.75
CA VAL A 173 -14.42 13.99 6.90
C VAL A 173 -13.55 15.07 6.23
N ASN A 174 -12.34 15.35 6.74
CA ASN A 174 -11.53 16.50 6.34
C ASN A 174 -10.01 16.17 6.26
N THR A 175 -9.60 15.34 5.30
CA THR A 175 -8.18 15.13 4.98
C THR A 175 -7.87 15.83 3.66
N GLU A 176 -6.77 16.60 3.60
CA GLU A 176 -6.40 17.39 2.43
C GLU A 176 -6.01 16.53 1.21
N LEU A 177 -5.47 15.34 1.47
CA LEU A 177 -5.06 14.38 0.44
C LEU A 177 -5.51 12.96 0.82
N PRO A 178 -6.80 12.64 0.64
CA PRO A 178 -7.33 11.34 1.01
C PRO A 178 -6.72 10.23 0.15
N GLU A 179 -6.53 9.06 0.77
CA GLU A 179 -6.17 7.82 0.11
C GLU A 179 -7.46 7.05 -0.21
N LEU A 180 -7.78 6.89 -1.50
CA LEU A 180 -8.97 6.16 -1.91
C LEU A 180 -8.62 4.70 -2.22
N LEU A 181 -9.19 3.76 -1.46
CA LEU A 181 -9.14 2.34 -1.77
C LEU A 181 -10.33 1.98 -2.65
N ILE A 182 -10.10 1.26 -3.75
CA ILE A 182 -11.16 0.77 -4.64
C ILE A 182 -10.99 -0.72 -4.93
N ASN A 183 -12.10 -1.46 -5.04
CA ASN A 183 -12.11 -2.85 -5.49
C ASN A 183 -13.20 -3.09 -6.55
N GLY A 184 -13.42 -4.36 -6.90
CA GLY A 184 -14.40 -4.73 -7.92
C GLY A 184 -13.81 -4.85 -9.32
N LYS A 185 -14.64 -4.57 -10.34
CA LYS A 185 -14.23 -4.49 -11.75
C LYS A 185 -13.90 -3.04 -12.09
N ILE A 186 -12.65 -2.80 -12.49
CA ILE A 186 -12.11 -1.46 -12.75
C ILE A 186 -11.70 -1.38 -14.22
N GLU A 187 -12.19 -0.38 -14.94
CA GLU A 187 -11.90 -0.15 -16.36
C GLU A 187 -11.19 1.20 -16.54
N VAL A 188 -10.11 1.22 -17.31
CA VAL A 188 -9.46 2.46 -17.74
C VAL A 188 -10.28 3.08 -18.87
N VAL A 189 -10.95 4.19 -18.60
CA VAL A 189 -11.83 4.86 -19.59
C VAL A 189 -11.16 6.03 -20.29
N GLU A 190 -10.09 6.57 -19.69
CA GLU A 190 -9.39 7.75 -20.21
C GLU A 190 -7.93 7.74 -19.76
N ILE A 191 -7.02 8.14 -20.64
CA ILE A 191 -5.65 8.53 -20.27
C ILE A 191 -5.66 10.06 -20.25
N THR A 192 -5.75 10.65 -19.06
CA THR A 192 -5.87 12.10 -18.89
C THR A 192 -4.53 12.79 -19.17
N ASP A 193 -3.43 12.20 -18.70
CA ASP A 193 -2.07 12.68 -18.97
C ASP A 193 -1.11 11.52 -19.21
N ASP A 194 -0.19 11.70 -20.16
CA ASP A 194 0.94 10.79 -20.38
C ASP A 194 2.25 11.58 -20.23
N PHE A 195 2.99 11.26 -19.18
CA PHE A 195 4.24 11.94 -18.80
C PHE A 195 5.49 11.17 -19.25
N SER A 196 5.32 10.01 -19.87
CA SER A 196 6.48 9.25 -20.31
C SER A 196 7.25 10.05 -21.37
N LYS A 197 8.58 10.04 -21.24
CA LYS A 197 9.44 10.66 -22.23
C LYS A 197 9.27 9.90 -23.55
N ILE A 198 8.86 10.60 -24.60
CA ILE A 198 9.05 10.13 -25.97
C ILE A 198 10.57 9.94 -26.12
N HIS A 199 11.01 8.68 -26.16
CA HIS A 199 12.36 8.39 -26.63
C HIS A 199 12.30 8.56 -28.15
N ILE A 200 12.74 9.72 -28.63
CA ILE A 200 13.03 9.96 -30.05
C ILE A 200 14.35 9.26 -30.37
#